data_AF-A0A8T6V2U7-F1
#
_entry.id   AF-A0A8T6V2U7-F1
#
_cell.length_a   1.000
_cell.length_b   1.000
_cell.length_c   1.000
_cell.angle_alpha   90.00
_cell.angle_beta   90.00
_cell.angle_gamma   90.00
#
_symmetry.space_group_name_H-M   'P 1'
#
loop_
_entity.id
_entity.type
_entity.pdbx_description
1 polymer ?
#
loop_
_entity_poly.entity_id
_entity_poly.type
_entity_poly.pdbx_seq_one_letter_code
_entity_poly.pdbx_strand_id
1 'polypeptide(L)'
;MGSNYKPLVLLLVSVLLVLPLVELYNRRNLVHFTNVRAYEQPESQREVMLPEVNGSYGNGQVVLKTSLLNIKITGGGHVPHFSFWPTKNNSTVYHAKFVLLAEYTDTNGDEAFQYDEIVKMPPHPPKVFPFSRFASRWEFTGFSSISRNGESLGVGFNFTMSNFTLPGQFREIFPEKLAITISNRFYHRNVRETLEADDESVVFNVSGLTALKTNVKVTGWSFESDKNMLALRWDITQTGKKTQARVGGKVVDFDEYMKNGSEKHIEPPKNRNQVGVVFKASEKANASFKTANVVKLTNAAQNSSKLANSSMSYRTGERTLRMFMSAPAVDGTILYDPITAMSIEDKEDPTLTVDVPSPGETLYTETVTFSWRGSDESTAIDHFELKLDDREWFDVSKNVMYTFTDLNEGIHTVLIKAVDIVGHSVTVSVTFIIRFIDLFKVTVYGILFAIPFIALLTGSVFFYLKKKGAF
;
A
#
# COMPACT_ATOMS: atom_id res chain seq x y z
N MET A 1 31.50 -68.35 57.39
CA MET A 1 31.18 -66.91 57.22
C MET A 1 31.27 -66.58 55.74
N GLY A 2 30.16 -66.49 55.04
CA GLY A 2 30.15 -66.18 53.61
C GLY A 2 28.78 -66.41 52.98
N SER A 3 28.32 -65.40 52.24
CA SER A 3 27.12 -65.33 51.38
C SER A 3 25.75 -65.33 52.06
N ASN A 4 25.16 -64.14 52.24
CA ASN A 4 23.71 -63.95 52.34
C ASN A 4 23.25 -62.54 51.90
N TYR A 5 23.76 -62.01 50.78
CA TYR A 5 23.42 -60.66 50.29
C TYR A 5 23.29 -60.53 48.76
N LYS A 6 22.80 -61.54 48.04
CA LYS A 6 22.63 -61.43 46.56
C LYS A 6 21.23 -61.04 46.06
N PRO A 7 20.08 -61.43 46.67
CA PRO A 7 18.78 -61.00 46.15
C PRO A 7 18.36 -59.58 46.59
N LEU A 8 18.86 -59.09 47.73
CA LEU A 8 18.57 -57.73 48.21
C LEU A 8 19.25 -56.64 47.36
N VAL A 9 20.42 -56.96 46.78
CA VAL A 9 21.20 -56.04 45.95
C VAL A 9 20.54 -55.80 44.58
N LEU A 10 19.87 -56.79 43.98
CA LEU A 10 19.14 -56.58 42.72
C LEU A 10 17.86 -55.76 42.89
N LEU A 11 17.16 -55.90 44.03
CA LEU A 11 15.96 -55.12 44.33
C LEU A 11 16.30 -53.65 44.67
N LEU A 12 17.46 -53.40 45.31
CA LEU A 12 17.95 -52.04 45.52
C LEU A 12 18.38 -51.37 44.21
N VAL A 13 18.99 -52.10 43.28
CA VAL A 13 19.47 -51.53 41.99
C VAL A 13 18.31 -51.11 41.07
N SER A 14 17.14 -51.77 41.13
CA SER A 14 15.96 -51.34 40.35
C SER A 14 15.26 -50.11 40.94
N VAL A 15 15.24 -49.95 42.27
CA VAL A 15 14.67 -48.77 42.95
C VAL A 15 15.60 -47.55 42.81
N LEU A 16 16.93 -47.74 42.82
CA LEU A 16 17.92 -46.68 42.64
C LEU A 16 18.01 -46.12 41.21
N LEU A 17 17.45 -46.79 40.20
CA LEU A 17 17.37 -46.27 38.83
C LEU A 17 16.16 -45.35 38.58
N VAL A 18 15.13 -45.40 39.44
CA VAL A 18 13.87 -44.63 39.27
C VAL A 18 13.91 -43.31 40.05
N LEU A 19 14.58 -43.26 41.20
CA LEU A 19 14.69 -42.06 42.04
C LEU A 19 15.39 -40.86 41.36
N PRO A 20 16.48 -41.04 40.57
CA PRO A 20 17.13 -39.91 39.89
C PRO A 20 16.24 -39.25 38.82
N LEU A 21 15.30 -39.99 38.23
CA LEU A 21 14.36 -39.49 37.22
C LEU A 21 13.25 -38.64 37.83
N VAL A 22 12.79 -38.97 39.04
CA VAL A 22 11.80 -38.18 39.78
C VAL A 22 12.41 -36.88 40.31
N GLU A 23 13.68 -36.90 40.70
CA GLU A 23 14.38 -35.74 41.24
C GLU A 23 14.87 -34.76 40.15
N LEU A 24 15.17 -35.25 38.93
CA LEU A 24 15.37 -34.40 37.74
C LEU A 24 14.06 -33.71 37.30
N TYR A 25 12.90 -34.35 37.49
CA TYR A 25 11.59 -33.78 37.17
C TYR A 25 11.20 -32.66 38.14
N ASN A 26 11.37 -32.86 39.45
CA ASN A 26 11.07 -31.83 40.45
C ASN A 26 11.97 -30.58 40.34
N ARG A 27 13.20 -30.72 39.83
CA ARG A 27 14.09 -29.57 39.56
C ARG A 27 13.74 -28.78 38.30
N ARG A 28 12.98 -29.33 37.34
CA ARG A 28 12.52 -28.58 36.16
C ARG A 28 11.28 -27.73 36.42
N ASN A 29 10.47 -28.05 37.44
CA ASN A 29 9.23 -27.35 37.77
C ASN A 29 9.36 -26.27 38.86
N LEU A 30 10.58 -25.89 39.25
CA LEU A 30 10.87 -24.92 40.31
C LEU A 30 11.80 -23.79 39.85
N VAL A 31 11.61 -23.30 38.62
CA VAL A 31 12.20 -22.02 38.18
C VAL A 31 11.11 -20.96 38.17
N HIS A 32 11.37 -19.93 38.97
CA HIS A 32 10.53 -18.79 39.30
C HIS A 32 9.70 -18.20 38.14
N PHE A 33 8.44 -17.92 38.47
CA PHE A 33 7.64 -16.84 37.89
C PHE A 33 8.43 -15.52 38.01
N THR A 34 8.95 -15.04 36.90
CA THR A 34 9.42 -13.65 36.78
C THR A 34 9.18 -13.18 35.34
N ASN A 35 8.31 -12.18 35.21
CA ASN A 35 7.96 -11.39 34.03
C ASN A 35 8.85 -11.57 32.80
N VAL A 36 8.32 -12.15 31.72
CA VAL A 36 8.88 -11.96 30.37
C VAL A 36 7.74 -11.82 29.37
N ARG A 37 7.88 -10.80 28.52
CA ARG A 37 6.91 -10.24 27.59
C ARG A 37 6.44 -11.27 26.55
N ALA A 38 5.21 -11.10 26.08
CA ALA A 38 4.80 -11.59 24.77
C ALA A 38 5.93 -11.29 23.76
N TYR A 39 6.36 -12.29 23.00
CA TYR A 39 7.22 -12.03 21.86
C TYR A 39 6.35 -11.35 20.81
N GLU A 40 6.14 -10.04 20.97
CA GLU A 40 5.81 -9.17 19.85
C GLU A 40 6.92 -9.41 18.83
N GLN A 41 6.56 -10.00 17.68
CA GLN A 41 7.47 -9.97 16.55
C GLN A 41 7.88 -8.51 16.33
N PRO A 42 9.18 -8.23 16.16
CA PRO A 42 9.61 -6.87 15.93
C PRO A 42 8.89 -6.34 14.68
N GLU A 43 8.41 -5.10 14.75
CA GLU A 43 7.76 -4.37 13.65
C GLU A 43 8.52 -4.43 12.31
N SER A 44 9.81 -4.81 12.36
CA SER A 44 10.73 -4.98 11.24
C SER A 44 10.46 -6.18 10.31
N GLN A 45 9.46 -7.04 10.57
CA GLN A 45 9.07 -8.16 9.68
C GLN A 45 7.73 -7.96 8.98
N ARG A 46 7.09 -6.78 9.07
CA ARG A 46 5.98 -6.41 8.19
C ARG A 46 6.52 -6.28 6.76
N GLU A 47 6.44 -7.35 5.99
CA GLU A 47 6.74 -7.32 4.56
C GLU A 47 5.62 -6.55 3.85
N VAL A 48 5.72 -5.21 3.89
CA VAL A 48 4.92 -4.33 3.04
C VAL A 48 5.31 -4.70 1.61
N MET A 49 4.38 -5.28 0.86
CA MET A 49 4.54 -5.46 -0.58
C MET A 49 4.78 -4.08 -1.20
N LEU A 50 6.05 -3.75 -1.40
CA LEU A 50 6.48 -2.56 -2.09
C LEU A 50 5.98 -2.67 -3.54
N PRO A 51 5.59 -1.56 -4.20
CA PRO A 51 5.28 -1.59 -5.61
C PRO A 51 6.52 -2.12 -6.32
N GLU A 52 6.35 -3.20 -7.08
CA GLU A 52 7.45 -3.72 -7.88
C GLU A 52 7.73 -2.71 -8.98
N VAL A 53 8.90 -2.07 -8.90
CA VAL A 53 9.43 -1.27 -9.98
C VAL A 53 10.14 -2.22 -10.93
N ASN A 54 9.43 -2.68 -11.95
CA ASN A 54 9.96 -3.56 -12.98
C ASN A 54 10.32 -2.73 -14.23
N GLY A 55 11.61 -2.63 -14.54
CA GLY A 55 12.08 -2.03 -15.79
C GLY A 55 13.58 -1.75 -15.81
N SER A 56 14.23 -2.00 -16.96
CA SER A 56 15.57 -1.47 -17.21
C SER A 56 15.41 -0.07 -17.81
N TYR A 57 16.11 0.91 -17.24
CA TYR A 57 16.19 2.28 -17.77
C TYR A 57 17.08 2.34 -19.04
N GLY A 58 16.99 1.34 -19.91
CA GLY A 58 17.68 1.29 -21.21
C GLY A 58 16.80 1.68 -22.39
N ASN A 59 15.48 1.47 -22.29
CA ASN A 59 14.52 1.74 -23.39
C ASN A 59 13.64 2.98 -23.14
N GLY A 60 13.98 3.82 -22.16
CA GLY A 60 13.20 5.02 -21.81
C GLY A 60 11.81 4.74 -21.25
N GLN A 61 11.53 3.53 -20.77
CA GLN A 61 10.24 3.14 -20.19
C GLN A 61 10.43 2.41 -18.86
N VAL A 62 9.63 2.77 -17.86
CA VAL A 62 9.58 2.08 -16.57
C VAL A 62 8.12 1.85 -16.19
N VAL A 63 7.82 0.68 -15.61
CA VAL A 63 6.48 0.33 -15.16
C VAL A 63 6.49 0.08 -13.66
N LEU A 64 5.72 0.88 -12.92
CA LEU A 64 5.35 0.63 -11.54
C LEU A 64 4.12 -0.29 -11.55
N LYS A 65 4.23 -1.44 -10.90
CA LYS A 65 3.14 -2.42 -10.80
C LYS A 65 2.71 -2.60 -9.34
N THR A 66 1.40 -2.57 -9.10
CA THR A 66 0.79 -3.01 -7.82
C THR A 66 -0.27 -4.07 -8.08
N SER A 67 -0.85 -4.61 -6.99
CA SER A 67 -2.03 -5.48 -7.06
C SER A 67 -3.23 -4.82 -7.74
N LEU A 68 -3.32 -3.49 -7.74
CA LEU A 68 -4.49 -2.73 -8.18
C LEU A 68 -4.25 -1.85 -9.42
N LEU A 69 -3.05 -1.29 -9.56
CA LEU A 69 -2.73 -0.28 -10.56
C LEU A 69 -1.39 -0.55 -11.22
N ASN A 70 -1.34 -0.38 -12.54
CA ASN A 70 -0.10 -0.19 -13.27
C ASN A 70 0.07 1.27 -13.65
N ILE A 71 1.29 1.78 -13.52
CA ILE A 71 1.70 3.08 -14.05
C ILE A 71 2.93 2.88 -14.92
N LYS A 72 2.80 3.16 -16.21
CA LYS A 72 3.91 3.17 -17.17
C LYS A 72 4.37 4.59 -17.40
N ILE A 73 5.63 4.86 -17.07
CA ILE A 73 6.30 6.13 -17.32
C ILE A 73 7.23 5.95 -18.50
N THR A 74 7.24 6.93 -19.41
CA THR A 74 8.23 7.00 -20.48
C THR A 74 9.14 8.20 -20.19
N GLY A 75 10.41 7.95 -19.88
CA GLY A 75 11.45 8.95 -19.63
C GLY A 75 12.46 9.04 -20.78
N GLY A 76 13.34 10.04 -20.75
CA GLY A 76 14.45 10.18 -21.71
C GLY A 76 14.23 11.21 -22.83
N GLY A 77 14.17 12.51 -22.48
CA GLY A 77 14.04 13.60 -23.46
C GLY A 77 12.65 13.74 -24.11
N HIS A 78 11.64 13.13 -23.49
CA HIS A 78 10.24 13.23 -23.87
C HIS A 78 9.47 14.13 -22.90
N VAL A 79 8.35 14.66 -23.37
CA VAL A 79 7.41 15.46 -22.56
C VAL A 79 6.93 14.65 -21.35
N PRO A 80 6.76 15.25 -20.16
CA PRO A 80 6.24 14.56 -18.99
C PRO A 80 4.88 13.90 -19.26
N HIS A 81 4.85 12.58 -19.19
CA HIS A 81 3.63 11.80 -19.37
C HIS A 81 3.74 10.43 -18.71
N PHE A 82 2.59 9.83 -18.46
CA PHE A 82 2.49 8.46 -17.99
C PHE A 82 1.18 7.84 -18.44
N SER A 83 1.18 6.51 -18.59
CA SER A 83 -0.03 5.73 -18.81
C SER A 83 -0.40 4.97 -17.54
N PHE A 84 -1.70 4.76 -17.30
CA PHE A 84 -2.17 4.03 -16.13
C PHE A 84 -3.43 3.21 -16.45
N TRP A 85 -3.56 2.05 -15.81
CA TRP A 85 -4.68 1.12 -15.98
C TRP A 85 -4.79 0.14 -14.80
N PRO A 86 -5.98 -0.43 -14.53
CA PRO A 86 -6.15 -1.42 -13.46
C PRO A 86 -5.31 -2.68 -13.70
N THR A 87 -4.73 -3.27 -12.65
CA THR A 87 -3.86 -4.45 -12.81
C THR A 87 -4.57 -5.65 -13.43
N LYS A 88 -5.81 -5.91 -13.01
CA LYS A 88 -6.61 -7.04 -13.50
C LYS A 88 -7.35 -6.75 -14.81
N ASN A 89 -7.28 -5.52 -15.34
CA ASN A 89 -8.01 -5.14 -16.57
C ASN A 89 -7.31 -4.02 -17.34
N ASN A 90 -6.84 -4.32 -18.55
CA ASN A 90 -6.19 -3.35 -19.45
C ASN A 90 -7.05 -2.97 -20.68
N SER A 91 -8.36 -3.24 -20.65
CA SER A 91 -9.28 -2.94 -21.77
C SER A 91 -9.38 -1.45 -22.10
N THR A 92 -9.10 -0.59 -21.11
CA THR A 92 -8.93 0.84 -21.27
C THR A 92 -7.60 1.25 -20.62
N VAL A 93 -6.73 1.88 -21.40
CA VAL A 93 -5.50 2.49 -20.89
C VAL A 93 -5.63 4.00 -21.00
N TYR A 94 -5.37 4.70 -19.90
CA TYR A 94 -5.39 6.16 -19.86
C TYR A 94 -3.97 6.67 -20.00
N HIS A 95 -3.79 7.70 -20.82
CA HIS A 95 -2.52 8.38 -21.03
C HIS A 95 -2.65 9.82 -20.54
N ALA A 96 -2.02 10.11 -19.40
CA ALA A 96 -1.91 11.43 -18.80
C ALA A 96 -0.69 12.17 -19.38
N LYS A 97 -0.88 13.38 -19.89
CA LYS A 97 0.17 14.22 -20.47
C LYS A 97 0.09 15.64 -19.92
N PHE A 98 1.22 16.16 -19.47
CA PHE A 98 1.36 17.60 -19.21
C PHE A 98 1.70 18.30 -20.52
N VAL A 99 0.89 19.29 -20.93
CA VAL A 99 0.94 19.80 -22.31
C VAL A 99 1.55 21.18 -22.41
N LEU A 100 1.07 22.13 -21.61
CA LEU A 100 1.48 23.54 -21.70
C LEU A 100 1.12 24.34 -20.44
N LEU A 101 1.73 25.52 -20.36
CA LEU A 101 1.23 26.65 -19.58
C LEU A 101 0.70 27.73 -20.53
N ALA A 102 -0.39 28.40 -20.20
CA ALA A 102 -0.91 29.53 -20.98
C ALA A 102 -1.36 30.65 -20.05
N GLU A 103 -0.93 31.88 -20.33
CA GLU A 103 -1.45 33.05 -19.64
C GLU A 103 -2.70 33.55 -20.36
N TYR A 104 -3.75 33.87 -19.61
CA TYR A 104 -5.01 34.36 -20.13
C TYR A 104 -5.58 35.46 -19.23
N THR A 105 -6.45 36.28 -19.81
CA THR A 105 -7.22 37.28 -19.06
C THR A 105 -8.65 36.78 -19.01
N ASP A 106 -9.18 36.51 -17.82
CA ASP A 106 -10.59 36.14 -17.66
C ASP A 106 -11.48 37.34 -18.02
N THR A 107 -11.97 37.36 -19.26
CA THR A 107 -12.72 38.51 -19.80
C THR A 107 -14.20 38.42 -19.49
N ASN A 108 -14.70 37.22 -19.26
CA ASN A 108 -16.12 36.94 -19.04
C ASN A 108 -16.47 36.77 -17.54
N GLY A 109 -15.46 36.65 -16.67
CA GLY A 109 -15.59 36.62 -15.22
C GLY A 109 -16.02 35.26 -14.66
N ASP A 110 -15.90 34.18 -15.43
CA ASP A 110 -16.23 32.81 -15.00
C ASP A 110 -15.04 32.03 -14.43
N GLU A 111 -13.88 32.70 -14.32
CA GLU A 111 -12.59 32.16 -13.88
C GLU A 111 -12.14 30.93 -14.68
N ALA A 112 -12.82 30.51 -15.73
CA ALA A 112 -12.42 29.36 -16.52
C ALA A 112 -11.31 29.75 -17.49
N PHE A 113 -10.47 28.80 -17.89
CA PHE A 113 -9.62 29.02 -19.05
C PHE A 113 -10.43 28.73 -20.32
N GLN A 114 -10.48 29.68 -21.25
CA GLN A 114 -10.94 29.50 -22.63
C GLN A 114 -9.84 29.94 -23.61
N TYR A 115 -9.71 29.20 -24.72
CA TYR A 115 -8.60 29.43 -25.67
C TYR A 115 -8.61 30.81 -26.36
N ASP A 116 -9.76 31.46 -26.44
CA ASP A 116 -9.94 32.80 -27.02
C ASP A 116 -9.55 33.94 -26.06
N GLU A 117 -9.38 33.62 -24.76
CA GLU A 117 -8.96 34.55 -23.70
C GLU A 117 -7.43 34.64 -23.50
N ILE A 118 -6.66 33.83 -24.25
CA ILE A 118 -5.20 33.81 -24.12
C ILE A 118 -4.62 35.21 -24.37
N VAL A 119 -3.70 35.62 -23.50
CA VAL A 119 -2.97 36.89 -23.61
C VAL A 119 -2.21 36.94 -24.93
N LYS A 120 -2.50 37.98 -25.73
CA LYS A 120 -1.86 38.29 -27.02
C LYS A 120 -0.83 39.40 -26.81
N MET A 121 0.37 39.23 -27.37
CA MET A 121 1.49 40.18 -27.19
C MET A 121 2.12 40.58 -28.53
N PRO A 122 1.46 41.34 -29.42
CA PRO A 122 2.05 41.73 -30.69
C PRO A 122 3.40 42.46 -30.51
N PRO A 123 4.46 42.12 -31.29
CA PRO A 123 4.47 41.23 -32.46
C PRO A 123 4.66 39.74 -32.15
N HIS A 124 4.79 39.35 -30.88
CA HIS A 124 4.99 37.96 -30.44
C HIS A 124 3.71 37.11 -30.52
N PRO A 125 3.86 35.78 -30.62
CA PRO A 125 2.72 34.86 -30.49
C PRO A 125 2.06 34.98 -29.11
N PRO A 126 0.82 34.47 -28.96
CA PRO A 126 0.15 34.40 -27.66
C PRO A 126 1.02 33.71 -26.60
N LYS A 127 0.89 34.13 -25.34
CA LYS A 127 1.78 33.74 -24.25
C LYS A 127 1.52 32.31 -23.76
N VAL A 128 1.97 31.35 -24.57
CA VAL A 128 1.81 29.92 -24.36
C VAL A 128 3.17 29.26 -24.34
N PHE A 129 3.45 28.50 -23.30
CA PHE A 129 4.66 27.71 -23.13
C PHE A 129 4.35 26.22 -23.38
N PRO A 130 4.53 25.70 -24.61
CA PRO A 130 4.27 24.30 -24.95
C PRO A 130 5.41 23.38 -24.50
N PHE A 131 5.11 22.37 -23.69
CA PHE A 131 6.14 21.48 -23.13
C PHE A 131 6.83 20.63 -24.21
N SER A 132 6.12 20.30 -25.30
CA SER A 132 6.66 19.53 -26.43
C SER A 132 7.73 20.25 -27.24
N ARG A 133 7.72 21.58 -27.29
CA ARG A 133 8.79 22.34 -27.96
C ARG A 133 10.11 22.28 -27.21
N PHE A 134 10.08 21.93 -25.92
CA PHE A 134 11.23 21.84 -25.05
C PHE A 134 11.43 20.41 -24.50
N ALA A 135 10.98 19.40 -25.24
CA ALA A 135 11.03 17.99 -24.81
C ALA A 135 12.44 17.56 -24.36
N SER A 136 13.49 17.97 -25.08
CA SER A 136 14.89 17.67 -24.74
C SER A 136 15.43 18.39 -23.49
N ARG A 137 14.67 19.32 -22.91
CA ARG A 137 15.02 20.06 -21.68
C ARG A 137 14.40 19.44 -20.42
N TRP A 138 13.52 18.46 -20.58
CA TRP A 138 12.96 17.73 -19.45
C TRP A 138 13.92 16.64 -18.98
N GLU A 139 14.27 16.70 -17.71
CA GLU A 139 15.05 15.70 -17.01
C GLU A 139 14.12 14.81 -16.17
N PHE A 140 14.36 13.51 -16.18
CA PHE A 140 13.66 12.54 -15.35
C PHE A 140 14.60 12.06 -14.25
N THR A 141 14.18 12.17 -13.00
CA THR A 141 15.06 11.89 -11.85
C THR A 141 15.33 10.41 -11.60
N GLY A 142 14.62 9.51 -12.29
CA GLY A 142 14.50 8.13 -11.85
C GLY A 142 13.57 8.01 -10.64
N PHE A 143 13.50 6.81 -10.08
CA PHE A 143 12.66 6.49 -8.92
C PHE A 143 13.47 6.58 -7.63
N SER A 144 12.83 7.06 -6.59
CA SER A 144 13.37 7.08 -5.23
C SER A 144 12.34 6.58 -4.24
N SER A 145 12.80 5.93 -3.17
CA SER A 145 11.93 5.59 -2.04
C SER A 145 11.53 6.85 -1.29
N ILE A 146 10.26 6.95 -0.92
CA ILE A 146 9.74 7.97 -0.01
C ILE A 146 9.68 7.35 1.37
N SER A 147 10.32 7.96 2.36
CA SER A 147 10.28 7.48 3.74
C SER A 147 9.99 8.61 4.72
N ARG A 148 9.45 8.26 5.89
CA ARG A 148 9.25 9.16 7.03
C ARG A 148 9.58 8.39 8.29
N ASN A 149 10.45 8.96 9.14
CA ASN A 149 10.89 8.34 10.39
C ASN A 149 11.46 6.90 10.23
N GLY A 150 12.11 6.62 9.11
CA GLY A 150 12.67 5.29 8.80
C GLY A 150 11.67 4.32 8.15
N GLU A 151 10.37 4.63 8.11
CA GLU A 151 9.36 3.80 7.45
C GLU A 151 9.21 4.15 5.97
N SER A 152 9.10 3.13 5.12
CA SER A 152 8.86 3.30 3.69
C SER A 152 7.41 3.68 3.40
N LEU A 153 7.16 4.91 2.97
CA LEU A 153 5.83 5.43 2.64
C LEU A 153 5.42 5.16 1.19
N GLY A 154 6.38 5.05 0.27
CA GLY A 154 6.06 4.94 -1.14
C GLY A 154 7.26 5.05 -2.07
N VAL A 155 6.97 5.33 -3.34
CA VAL A 155 7.94 5.61 -4.40
C VAL A 155 7.62 6.96 -5.03
N GLY A 156 8.66 7.76 -5.28
CA GLY A 156 8.58 9.06 -5.92
C GLY A 156 9.41 9.15 -7.19
N PHE A 157 9.04 10.06 -8.07
CA PHE A 157 9.81 10.42 -9.26
C PHE A 157 9.41 11.81 -9.74
N ASN A 158 10.36 12.54 -10.34
CA ASN A 158 10.13 13.89 -10.81
C ASN A 158 10.46 14.04 -12.29
N PHE A 159 9.78 14.99 -12.93
CA PHE A 159 10.25 15.63 -14.16
C PHE A 159 10.63 17.06 -13.84
N THR A 160 11.82 17.48 -14.23
CA THR A 160 12.34 18.82 -13.98
C THR A 160 12.75 19.49 -15.27
N MET A 161 12.49 20.80 -15.35
CA MET A 161 12.97 21.65 -16.42
C MET A 161 13.38 22.98 -15.77
N SER A 162 14.68 23.23 -15.71
CA SER A 162 15.29 24.40 -15.06
C SER A 162 16.68 24.64 -15.63
N ASN A 163 17.27 25.81 -15.37
CA ASN A 163 18.65 26.14 -15.74
C ASN A 163 18.97 25.90 -17.23
N PHE A 164 18.03 26.24 -18.12
CA PHE A 164 18.20 26.08 -19.56
C PHE A 164 18.04 27.43 -20.26
N THR A 165 18.77 27.60 -21.37
CA THR A 165 18.64 28.79 -22.18
C THR A 165 17.54 28.61 -23.22
N LEU A 166 16.56 29.51 -23.23
CA LEU A 166 15.49 29.52 -24.24
C LEU A 166 16.07 29.85 -25.64
N PRO A 167 15.51 29.34 -26.75
CA PRO A 167 15.96 29.67 -28.09
C PRO A 167 15.19 30.86 -28.69
N GLY A 168 15.89 31.75 -29.39
CA GLY A 168 15.30 32.80 -30.24
C GLY A 168 14.24 33.66 -29.54
N GLN A 169 13.12 33.89 -30.23
CA GLN A 169 11.97 34.70 -29.77
C GLN A 169 11.38 34.28 -28.42
N PHE A 170 11.62 33.05 -27.94
CA PHE A 170 11.11 32.63 -26.63
C PHE A 170 11.80 33.35 -25.47
N ARG A 171 13.04 33.84 -25.63
CA ARG A 171 13.72 34.67 -24.61
C ARG A 171 13.06 36.03 -24.41
N GLU A 172 12.37 36.53 -25.44
CA GLU A 172 11.67 37.82 -25.40
C GLU A 172 10.33 37.68 -24.68
N ILE A 173 9.79 36.45 -24.58
CA ILE A 173 8.47 36.15 -24.02
C ILE A 173 8.56 35.55 -22.61
N PHE A 174 9.55 34.67 -22.38
CA PHE A 174 9.70 33.92 -21.14
C PHE A 174 11.05 34.19 -20.50
N PRO A 175 11.09 34.38 -19.17
CA PRO A 175 12.33 34.70 -18.48
C PRO A 175 13.22 33.46 -18.34
N GLU A 176 14.54 33.65 -18.31
CA GLU A 176 15.51 32.56 -18.15
C GLU A 176 15.40 31.86 -16.78
N LYS A 177 14.81 32.53 -15.78
CA LYS A 177 14.52 31.96 -14.45
C LYS A 177 13.32 31.01 -14.42
N LEU A 178 12.61 30.79 -15.56
CA LEU A 178 11.47 29.90 -15.60
C LEU A 178 11.91 28.46 -15.27
N ALA A 179 11.33 27.91 -14.22
CA ALA A 179 11.56 26.53 -13.79
C ALA A 179 10.23 25.81 -13.56
N ILE A 180 10.14 24.56 -14.01
CA ILE A 180 8.98 23.70 -13.80
C ILE A 180 9.45 22.39 -13.20
N THR A 181 8.80 21.97 -12.11
CA THR A 181 9.02 20.65 -11.48
C THR A 181 7.69 19.95 -11.32
N ILE A 182 7.60 18.73 -11.84
CA ILE A 182 6.45 17.84 -11.72
C ILE A 182 6.87 16.69 -10.82
N SER A 183 6.51 16.76 -9.54
CA SER A 183 6.85 15.76 -8.54
C SER A 183 5.72 14.78 -8.34
N ASN A 184 5.98 13.49 -8.55
CA ASN A 184 4.99 12.43 -8.46
C ASN A 184 5.32 11.52 -7.29
N ARG A 185 4.28 11.12 -6.55
CA ARG A 185 4.40 10.31 -5.34
C ARG A 185 3.30 9.26 -5.34
N PHE A 186 3.70 8.03 -5.07
CA PHE A 186 2.83 6.88 -5.04
C PHE A 186 3.02 6.14 -3.72
N TYR A 187 1.95 6.00 -2.94
CA TYR A 187 2.04 5.54 -1.55
C TYR A 187 1.65 4.07 -1.37
N HIS A 188 2.28 3.38 -0.43
CA HIS A 188 1.95 2.01 -0.05
C HIS A 188 0.59 1.92 0.65
N ARG A 189 0.25 2.96 1.42
CA ARG A 189 -0.95 3.02 2.26
C ARG A 189 -1.67 4.34 2.03
N ASN A 190 -2.90 4.43 2.50
CA ASN A 190 -3.63 5.68 2.51
C ASN A 190 -2.87 6.71 3.34
N VAL A 191 -2.63 7.89 2.77
CA VAL A 191 -1.96 8.99 3.47
C VAL A 191 -2.83 10.24 3.45
N ARG A 192 -2.68 11.07 4.49
CA ARG A 192 -3.18 12.44 4.49
C ARG A 192 -2.07 13.34 3.98
N GLU A 193 -2.36 14.06 2.92
CA GLU A 193 -1.50 15.11 2.38
C GLU A 193 -2.10 16.45 2.72
N THR A 194 -1.23 17.40 3.04
CA THR A 194 -1.63 18.77 3.36
C THR A 194 -0.98 19.73 2.38
N LEU A 195 -1.79 20.55 1.74
CA LEU A 195 -1.32 21.73 1.03
C LEU A 195 -1.32 22.90 2.04
N GLU A 196 -0.13 23.23 2.54
CA GLU A 196 0.07 24.22 3.61
C GLU A 196 0.63 25.53 3.05
N ALA A 197 0.05 26.64 3.46
CA ALA A 197 0.57 27.99 3.35
C ALA A 197 0.59 28.63 4.76
N ASP A 198 1.16 29.83 4.90
CA ASP A 198 1.60 30.38 6.20
C ASP A 198 0.57 30.20 7.34
N ASP A 199 -0.68 30.63 7.12
CA ASP A 199 -1.77 30.55 8.12
C ASP A 199 -2.93 29.63 7.69
N GLU A 200 -2.79 28.93 6.56
CA GLU A 200 -3.90 28.18 5.95
C GLU A 200 -3.45 26.81 5.47
N SER A 201 -4.32 25.81 5.59
CA SER A 201 -4.03 24.47 5.08
C SER A 201 -5.27 23.79 4.54
N VAL A 202 -5.06 23.00 3.49
CA VAL A 202 -6.08 22.10 2.94
C VAL A 202 -5.56 20.68 3.01
N VAL A 203 -6.26 19.84 3.76
CA VAL A 203 -5.96 18.41 3.89
C VAL A 203 -6.83 17.61 2.92
N PHE A 204 -6.23 16.62 2.28
CA PHE A 204 -6.95 15.63 1.48
C PHE A 204 -6.32 14.24 1.61
N ASN A 205 -7.14 13.21 1.38
CA ASN A 205 -6.69 11.82 1.42
C ASN A 205 -6.15 11.40 0.05
N VAL A 206 -5.01 10.74 0.05
CA VAL A 206 -4.45 10.06 -1.13
C VAL A 206 -4.53 8.55 -0.88
N SER A 207 -5.25 7.86 -1.77
CA SER A 207 -5.43 6.42 -1.67
C SER A 207 -4.12 5.67 -1.98
N GLY A 208 -3.71 4.79 -1.07
CA GLY A 208 -2.56 3.91 -1.28
C GLY A 208 -2.79 2.97 -2.45
N LEU A 209 -1.71 2.57 -3.12
CA LEU A 209 -1.67 1.60 -4.23
C LEU A 209 -2.51 1.93 -5.47
N THR A 210 -3.24 3.05 -5.45
CA THR A 210 -4.30 3.36 -6.42
C THR A 210 -4.31 4.82 -6.86
N ALA A 211 -3.59 5.71 -6.16
CA ALA A 211 -3.47 7.11 -6.52
C ALA A 211 -2.01 7.54 -6.73
N LEU A 212 -1.78 8.26 -7.81
CA LEU A 212 -0.57 9.02 -8.06
C LEU A 212 -0.83 10.48 -7.67
N LYS A 213 -0.16 10.93 -6.61
CA LYS A 213 -0.16 12.33 -6.20
C LYS A 213 0.85 13.09 -7.03
N THR A 214 0.45 14.22 -7.61
CA THR A 214 1.34 15.05 -8.42
C THR A 214 1.34 16.50 -7.93
N ASN A 215 2.53 17.06 -7.77
CA ASN A 215 2.74 18.49 -7.62
C ASN A 215 3.34 19.07 -8.88
N VAL A 216 2.77 20.17 -9.36
CA VAL A 216 3.39 20.96 -10.43
C VAL A 216 3.79 22.31 -9.87
N LYS A 217 5.09 22.48 -9.65
CA LYS A 217 5.69 23.73 -9.20
C LYS A 217 6.15 24.51 -10.43
N VAL A 218 5.61 25.71 -10.62
CA VAL A 218 6.05 26.67 -11.64
C VAL A 218 6.67 27.85 -10.92
N THR A 219 7.91 28.20 -11.25
CA THR A 219 8.63 29.32 -10.64
C THR A 219 9.15 30.25 -11.70
N GLY A 220 9.06 31.56 -11.44
CA GLY A 220 9.64 32.58 -12.30
C GLY A 220 8.82 32.90 -13.54
N TRP A 221 7.53 32.55 -13.61
CA TRP A 221 6.64 33.06 -14.65
C TRP A 221 6.47 34.57 -14.47
N SER A 222 6.78 35.36 -15.51
CA SER A 222 6.54 36.81 -15.50
C SER A 222 5.17 37.06 -16.11
N PHE A 223 4.22 37.62 -15.37
CA PHE A 223 2.88 37.93 -15.88
C PHE A 223 2.86 39.26 -16.65
N GLU A 224 1.99 39.40 -17.66
CA GLU A 224 1.74 40.68 -18.35
C GLU A 224 0.87 41.63 -17.50
N SER A 225 0.02 41.08 -16.64
CA SER A 225 -0.81 41.82 -15.69
C SER A 225 -1.10 40.98 -14.43
N ASP A 226 -1.25 41.65 -13.31
CA ASP A 226 -1.71 41.09 -12.03
C ASP A 226 -3.16 40.56 -12.06
N LYS A 227 -3.94 40.94 -13.07
CA LYS A 227 -5.31 40.43 -13.31
C LYS A 227 -5.33 39.14 -14.13
N ASN A 228 -4.21 38.76 -14.73
CA ASN A 228 -4.14 37.57 -15.55
C ASN A 228 -4.05 36.31 -14.68
N MET A 229 -4.38 35.19 -15.30
CA MET A 229 -4.28 33.87 -14.71
C MET A 229 -3.34 32.99 -15.54
N LEU A 230 -2.74 32.00 -14.88
CA LEU A 230 -1.93 30.98 -15.53
C LEU A 230 -2.69 29.66 -15.54
N ALA A 231 -2.95 29.12 -16.73
CA ALA A 231 -3.56 27.81 -16.90
C ALA A 231 -2.51 26.74 -17.16
N LEU A 232 -2.51 25.68 -16.35
CA LEU A 232 -1.79 24.43 -16.58
C LEU A 232 -2.69 23.45 -17.33
N ARG A 233 -2.30 23.05 -18.54
CA ARG A 233 -3.03 22.05 -19.32
C ARG A 233 -2.54 20.63 -19.04
N TRP A 234 -3.48 19.78 -18.64
CA TRP A 234 -3.30 18.35 -18.45
C TRP A 234 -4.30 17.57 -19.32
N ASP A 235 -3.79 16.74 -20.21
CA ASP A 235 -4.62 15.89 -21.08
C ASP A 235 -4.72 14.46 -20.53
N ILE A 236 -5.92 13.89 -20.56
CA ILE A 236 -6.17 12.46 -20.37
C ILE A 236 -6.73 11.90 -21.67
N THR A 237 -5.93 11.11 -22.38
CA THR A 237 -6.36 10.41 -23.60
C THR A 237 -6.69 8.95 -23.26
N GLN A 238 -7.81 8.43 -23.76
CA GLN A 238 -8.20 7.02 -23.60
C GLN A 238 -7.85 6.19 -24.84
N THR A 239 -7.25 5.02 -24.66
CA THR A 239 -7.09 3.99 -25.70
C THR A 239 -7.85 2.72 -25.31
N GLY A 240 -8.34 1.97 -26.30
CA GLY A 240 -9.19 0.80 -26.07
C GLY A 240 -10.68 1.13 -26.02
N LYS A 241 -11.42 0.52 -25.08
CA LYS A 241 -12.88 0.66 -24.97
C LYS A 241 -13.27 2.13 -24.76
N LYS A 242 -14.34 2.57 -25.42
CA LYS A 242 -14.88 3.93 -25.23
C LYS A 242 -15.56 4.01 -23.87
N THR A 243 -15.21 5.04 -23.11
CA THR A 243 -15.77 5.29 -21.78
C THR A 243 -16.39 6.68 -21.70
N GLN A 244 -17.35 6.86 -20.79
CA GLN A 244 -17.91 8.16 -20.44
C GLN A 244 -17.17 8.75 -19.25
N ALA A 245 -17.07 10.07 -19.26
CA ALA A 245 -16.61 10.88 -18.14
C ALA A 245 -17.80 11.47 -17.39
N ARG A 246 -17.62 11.77 -16.11
CA ARG A 246 -18.49 12.63 -15.31
C ARG A 246 -17.67 13.80 -14.81
N VAL A 247 -18.07 15.00 -15.19
CA VAL A 247 -17.41 16.25 -14.83
C VAL A 247 -18.43 17.11 -14.09
N GLY A 248 -18.16 17.47 -12.84
CA GLY A 248 -19.14 18.16 -12.00
C GLY A 248 -20.49 17.41 -11.89
N GLY A 249 -20.46 16.08 -11.91
CA GLY A 249 -21.65 15.21 -11.89
C GLY A 249 -22.36 15.02 -13.24
N LYS A 250 -22.05 15.82 -14.27
CA LYS A 250 -22.63 15.72 -15.61
C LYS A 250 -21.87 14.72 -16.47
N VAL A 251 -22.59 13.87 -17.20
CA VAL A 251 -21.99 12.92 -18.15
C VAL A 251 -21.45 13.69 -19.35
N VAL A 252 -20.25 13.35 -19.78
CA VAL A 252 -19.58 13.88 -20.97
C VAL A 252 -18.87 12.77 -21.72
N ASP A 253 -18.81 12.92 -23.05
CA ASP A 253 -18.15 11.98 -23.95
C ASP A 253 -16.77 12.53 -24.36
N PHE A 254 -15.73 11.72 -24.21
CA PHE A 254 -14.36 12.08 -24.66
C PHE A 254 -14.28 12.39 -26.16
N ASP A 255 -15.20 11.88 -26.98
CA ASP A 255 -15.24 12.11 -28.42
C ASP A 255 -16.10 13.32 -28.82
N GLU A 256 -16.90 13.88 -27.91
CA GLU A 256 -17.66 15.10 -28.18
C GLU A 256 -16.67 16.22 -28.50
N TYR A 257 -16.63 16.64 -29.76
CA TYR A 257 -15.72 17.68 -30.20
C TYR A 257 -16.19 19.04 -29.68
N MET A 258 -15.40 19.61 -28.76
CA MET A 258 -15.56 20.98 -28.28
C MET A 258 -14.50 21.87 -28.93
N LYS A 259 -14.95 22.95 -29.56
CA LYS A 259 -14.08 23.93 -30.23
C LYS A 259 -13.23 24.68 -29.20
N ASN A 260 -12.08 25.18 -29.63
CA ASN A 260 -11.34 26.15 -28.81
C ASN A 260 -12.22 27.36 -28.51
N GLY A 261 -12.19 27.85 -27.27
CA GLY A 261 -13.06 28.92 -26.77
C GLY A 261 -14.40 28.41 -26.22
N SER A 262 -14.66 27.11 -26.28
CA SER A 262 -15.87 26.50 -25.70
C SER A 262 -15.57 25.64 -24.48
N GLU A 263 -14.37 25.77 -23.90
CA GLU A 263 -14.02 25.17 -22.62
C GLU A 263 -15.08 25.48 -21.57
N LYS A 264 -15.47 24.47 -20.79
CA LYS A 264 -16.51 24.59 -19.76
C LYS A 264 -15.87 24.66 -18.37
N HIS A 265 -16.30 25.60 -17.55
CA HIS A 265 -15.96 25.65 -16.14
C HIS A 265 -16.40 24.37 -15.42
N ILE A 266 -15.57 23.87 -14.51
CA ILE A 266 -15.87 22.75 -13.61
C ILE A 266 -16.09 23.32 -12.21
N GLU A 267 -17.35 23.46 -11.85
CA GLU A 267 -17.70 23.91 -10.51
C GLU A 267 -17.25 22.90 -9.44
N PRO A 268 -16.57 23.34 -8.37
CA PRO A 268 -16.26 22.47 -7.25
C PRO A 268 -17.59 22.02 -6.59
N PRO A 269 -17.71 20.75 -6.17
CA PRO A 269 -18.89 20.32 -5.43
C PRO A 269 -19.01 21.09 -4.12
N LYS A 270 -20.23 21.44 -3.71
CA LYS A 270 -20.49 22.13 -2.42
C LYS A 270 -19.81 21.39 -1.27
N ASN A 271 -19.06 22.14 -0.44
CA ASN A 271 -18.32 21.64 0.73
C ASN A 271 -17.19 20.64 0.41
N ARG A 272 -16.66 20.61 -0.82
CA ARG A 272 -15.47 19.81 -1.17
C ARG A 272 -14.28 20.73 -1.44
N ASN A 273 -13.15 20.40 -0.83
CA ASN A 273 -11.86 21.06 -1.10
C ASN A 273 -11.18 20.57 -2.38
N GLN A 274 -11.88 19.79 -3.20
CA GLN A 274 -11.36 19.22 -4.43
C GLN A 274 -12.41 19.27 -5.54
N VAL A 275 -11.94 19.57 -6.74
CA VAL A 275 -12.69 19.52 -8.00
C VAL A 275 -12.07 18.47 -8.91
N GLY A 276 -12.86 17.86 -9.78
CA GLY A 276 -12.32 16.83 -10.64
C GLY A 276 -13.35 16.10 -11.47
N VAL A 277 -12.86 15.05 -12.10
CA VAL A 277 -13.52 14.28 -13.14
C VAL A 277 -13.38 12.79 -12.83
N VAL A 278 -14.45 12.04 -13.04
CA VAL A 278 -14.48 10.59 -12.82
C VAL A 278 -14.83 9.91 -14.13
N PHE A 279 -14.11 8.86 -14.48
CA PHE A 279 -14.24 8.12 -15.72
C PHE A 279 -14.50 6.66 -15.43
N LYS A 280 -15.36 6.02 -16.21
CA LYS A 280 -15.57 4.58 -16.09
C LYS A 280 -14.40 3.84 -16.75
N ALA A 281 -13.47 3.26 -16.00
CA ALA A 281 -12.32 2.54 -16.57
C ALA A 281 -12.69 1.12 -17.04
N SER A 282 -13.54 0.43 -16.27
CA SER A 282 -14.11 -0.89 -16.60
C SER A 282 -15.50 -1.06 -15.98
N GLU A 283 -16.06 -2.27 -15.99
CA GLU A 283 -17.29 -2.55 -15.23
C GLU A 283 -17.09 -2.40 -13.71
N LYS A 284 -15.90 -2.75 -13.21
CA LYS A 284 -15.55 -2.75 -11.78
C LYS A 284 -14.50 -1.71 -11.41
N ALA A 285 -14.19 -0.74 -12.27
CA ALA A 285 -13.18 0.27 -11.95
C ALA A 285 -13.53 1.64 -12.53
N ASN A 286 -13.26 2.69 -11.76
CA ASN A 286 -13.33 4.06 -12.20
C ASN A 286 -11.94 4.70 -12.11
N ALA A 287 -11.53 5.40 -13.17
CA ALA A 287 -10.41 6.34 -13.09
C ALA A 287 -10.92 7.70 -12.63
N SER A 288 -10.07 8.51 -12.02
CA SER A 288 -10.39 9.87 -11.67
C SER A 288 -9.17 10.76 -11.77
N PHE A 289 -9.44 12.02 -12.07
CA PHE A 289 -8.48 13.10 -11.92
C PHE A 289 -9.12 14.14 -11.03
N LYS A 290 -8.41 14.51 -9.96
CA LYS A 290 -8.88 15.46 -8.95
C LYS A 290 -7.78 16.48 -8.69
N THR A 291 -8.14 17.70 -8.38
CA THR A 291 -7.22 18.73 -7.91
C THR A 291 -7.85 19.44 -6.73
N ALA A 292 -7.02 20.02 -5.85
CA ALA A 292 -7.53 21.00 -4.90
C ALA A 292 -8.21 22.15 -5.65
N ASN A 293 -9.26 22.72 -5.07
CA ASN A 293 -9.87 23.97 -5.56
C ASN A 293 -9.06 25.22 -5.16
N VAL A 294 -7.83 25.00 -4.69
CA VAL A 294 -6.86 26.03 -4.34
C VAL A 294 -5.49 25.65 -4.88
N VAL A 295 -4.64 26.65 -5.10
CA VAL A 295 -3.21 26.50 -5.35
C VAL A 295 -2.44 27.20 -4.25
N LYS A 296 -1.23 26.73 -3.96
CA LYS A 296 -0.31 27.47 -3.11
C LYS A 296 0.46 28.48 -3.95
N LEU A 297 0.37 29.75 -3.56
CA LEU A 297 1.18 30.83 -4.10
C LEU A 297 2.27 31.17 -3.09
N THR A 298 3.50 31.35 -3.56
CA THR A 298 4.62 31.85 -2.75
C THR A 298 5.20 33.07 -3.41
N ASN A 299 5.20 34.20 -2.71
CA ASN A 299 5.81 35.44 -3.18
C ASN A 299 7.28 35.45 -2.75
N ALA A 300 8.19 35.49 -3.71
CA ALA A 300 9.61 35.40 -3.44
C ALA A 300 10.17 36.66 -2.74
N ALA A 301 9.63 37.84 -3.05
CA ALA A 301 10.09 39.10 -2.48
C ALA A 301 9.60 39.32 -1.05
N GLN A 302 8.39 38.83 -0.73
CA GLN A 302 7.77 38.97 0.58
C GLN A 302 8.05 37.79 1.53
N ASN A 303 8.67 36.72 1.02
CA ASN A 303 8.89 35.46 1.74
C ASN A 303 7.60 34.95 2.43
N SER A 304 6.48 35.06 1.73
CA SER A 304 5.15 34.72 2.22
C SER A 304 4.48 33.70 1.30
N SER A 305 3.56 32.92 1.85
CA SER A 305 2.74 31.99 1.09
C SER A 305 1.28 32.03 1.51
N LYS A 306 0.39 31.87 0.53
CA LYS A 306 -1.07 31.80 0.75
C LYS A 306 -1.69 30.72 -0.12
N LEU A 307 -2.86 30.24 0.28
CA LEU A 307 -3.74 29.50 -0.62
C LEU A 307 -4.58 30.51 -1.40
N ALA A 308 -4.75 30.27 -2.70
CA ALA A 308 -5.61 31.07 -3.55
C ALA A 308 -6.55 30.16 -4.32
N ASN A 309 -7.77 30.65 -4.59
CA ASN A 309 -8.75 29.90 -5.38
C ASN A 309 -8.13 29.49 -6.72
N SER A 310 -8.40 28.24 -7.08
CA SER A 310 -8.02 27.65 -8.36
C SER A 310 -9.27 27.12 -9.02
N SER A 311 -9.57 27.70 -10.17
CA SER A 311 -10.63 27.25 -11.05
C SER A 311 -10.11 26.15 -11.97
N MET A 312 -11.05 25.37 -12.51
CA MET A 312 -10.73 24.31 -13.44
C MET A 312 -11.70 24.36 -14.61
N SER A 313 -11.20 24.22 -15.84
CA SER A 313 -12.04 24.11 -17.03
C SER A 313 -11.66 22.86 -17.83
N TYR A 314 -12.53 22.46 -18.76
CA TYR A 314 -12.24 21.32 -19.63
C TYR A 314 -12.83 21.48 -21.03
N ARG A 315 -12.28 20.68 -21.93
CA ARG A 315 -12.94 20.33 -23.18
C ARG A 315 -12.65 18.91 -23.62
N THR A 316 -13.53 18.35 -24.44
CA THR A 316 -13.42 17.00 -24.99
C THR A 316 -13.16 17.03 -26.50
N GLY A 317 -12.87 15.86 -27.07
CA GLY A 317 -12.64 15.64 -28.50
C GLY A 317 -11.43 14.76 -28.73
N GLU A 318 -11.46 13.95 -29.79
CA GLU A 318 -10.35 13.06 -30.18
C GLU A 318 -9.93 12.12 -29.04
N ARG A 319 -10.91 11.47 -28.40
CA ARG A 319 -10.68 10.56 -27.27
C ARG A 319 -9.91 11.18 -26.09
N THR A 320 -9.92 12.50 -25.96
CA THR A 320 -9.09 13.23 -25.00
C THR A 320 -9.93 14.22 -24.21
N LEU A 321 -9.87 14.11 -22.88
CA LEU A 321 -10.28 15.17 -21.98
C LEU A 321 -9.08 16.08 -21.75
N ARG A 322 -9.20 17.33 -22.14
CA ARG A 322 -8.19 18.37 -21.93
C ARG A 322 -8.66 19.20 -20.77
N MET A 323 -7.88 19.22 -19.69
CA MET A 323 -8.21 19.93 -18.47
C MET A 323 -7.25 21.08 -18.28
N PHE A 324 -7.75 22.18 -17.72
CA PHE A 324 -7.00 23.39 -17.47
C PHE A 324 -7.21 23.75 -16.01
N MET A 325 -6.11 23.81 -15.24
CA MET A 325 -6.13 24.27 -13.85
C MET A 325 -5.56 25.66 -13.84
N SER A 326 -6.31 26.63 -13.33
CA SER A 326 -5.91 28.03 -13.38
C SER A 326 -5.47 28.52 -12.00
N ALA A 327 -4.46 29.38 -11.99
CA ALA A 327 -3.96 30.04 -10.81
C ALA A 327 -3.88 31.56 -11.04
N PRO A 328 -4.17 32.39 -10.03
CA PRO A 328 -3.99 33.83 -10.15
C PRO A 328 -2.50 34.20 -10.22
N ALA A 329 -2.23 35.40 -10.75
CA ALA A 329 -0.88 35.92 -10.89
C ALA A 329 -0.14 36.03 -9.55
N VAL A 330 1.17 35.72 -9.59
CA VAL A 330 2.09 35.92 -8.47
C VAL A 330 3.50 36.16 -9.00
N ASP A 331 4.25 37.07 -8.37
CA ASP A 331 5.70 37.17 -8.58
C ASP A 331 6.43 36.17 -7.68
N GLY A 332 6.56 34.94 -8.16
CA GLY A 332 7.24 33.88 -7.43
C GLY A 332 6.90 32.49 -7.94
N THR A 333 6.28 31.68 -7.07
CA THR A 333 5.98 30.28 -7.32
C THR A 333 4.48 30.01 -7.24
N ILE A 334 4.00 29.19 -8.17
CA ILE A 334 2.68 28.56 -8.14
C ILE A 334 2.87 27.06 -7.96
N LEU A 335 2.15 26.46 -7.02
CA LEU A 335 2.13 25.02 -6.79
C LEU A 335 0.70 24.48 -7.02
N TYR A 336 0.54 23.77 -8.14
CA TYR A 336 -0.64 22.96 -8.41
C TYR A 336 -0.52 21.60 -7.74
N ASP A 337 -1.67 21.02 -7.38
CA ASP A 337 -1.70 19.84 -6.53
C ASP A 337 -2.65 18.70 -6.98
N PRO A 338 -2.64 18.31 -8.28
CA PRO A 338 -3.51 17.26 -8.81
C PRO A 338 -3.21 15.84 -8.30
N ILE A 339 -4.19 14.97 -8.47
CA ILE A 339 -4.20 13.54 -8.14
C ILE A 339 -4.82 12.79 -9.30
N THR A 340 -4.11 11.81 -9.82
CA THR A 340 -4.69 10.80 -10.70
C THR A 340 -4.92 9.54 -9.89
N ALA A 341 -6.15 9.03 -9.85
CA ALA A 341 -6.48 7.87 -9.02
C ALA A 341 -7.37 6.88 -9.75
N MET A 342 -7.37 5.65 -9.26
CA MET A 342 -8.31 4.62 -9.65
C MET A 342 -9.07 4.16 -8.42
N SER A 343 -10.37 3.93 -8.54
CA SER A 343 -11.13 3.17 -7.56
C SER A 343 -11.59 1.87 -8.19
N ILE A 344 -11.47 0.78 -7.45
CA ILE A 344 -11.96 -0.52 -7.84
C ILE A 344 -13.22 -0.76 -7.02
N GLU A 345 -14.30 -1.11 -7.72
CA GLU A 345 -15.56 -1.53 -7.10
C GLU A 345 -15.41 -3.01 -6.79
N ASP A 346 -15.23 -3.30 -5.51
CA ASP A 346 -15.36 -4.63 -4.95
C ASP A 346 -16.68 -4.72 -4.20
N LYS A 347 -17.32 -5.89 -4.22
CA LYS A 347 -18.55 -6.17 -3.45
C LYS A 347 -18.52 -7.52 -2.76
N GLU A 348 -17.50 -8.32 -3.03
CA GLU A 348 -17.39 -9.66 -2.50
C GLU A 348 -16.41 -9.64 -1.32
N ASP A 349 -16.71 -10.44 -0.30
CA ASP A 349 -15.75 -10.69 0.77
C ASP A 349 -14.61 -11.59 0.24
N PRO A 350 -13.40 -11.50 0.82
CA PRO A 350 -12.33 -12.44 0.51
C PRO A 350 -12.73 -13.88 0.85
N THR A 351 -12.08 -14.84 0.23
CA THR A 351 -12.19 -16.26 0.62
C THR A 351 -11.13 -16.61 1.66
N LEU A 352 -11.47 -17.50 2.58
CA LEU A 352 -10.56 -18.00 3.62
C LEU A 352 -10.86 -19.47 3.91
N THR A 353 -9.82 -20.31 3.94
CA THR A 353 -9.89 -21.73 4.28
C THR A 353 -8.74 -22.09 5.19
N VAL A 354 -9.04 -22.69 6.34
CA VAL A 354 -8.02 -23.20 7.27
C VAL A 354 -7.69 -24.63 6.88
N ASP A 355 -6.41 -24.91 6.66
CA ASP A 355 -5.93 -26.23 6.24
C ASP A 355 -5.58 -27.10 7.46
N VAL A 356 -4.96 -26.52 8.50
CA VAL A 356 -4.53 -27.22 9.73
C VAL A 356 -4.57 -26.24 10.92
N PRO A 357 -4.91 -26.69 12.14
CA PRO A 357 -5.52 -27.98 12.47
C PRO A 357 -6.95 -28.09 11.94
N SER A 358 -7.45 -29.32 11.84
CA SER A 358 -8.86 -29.54 11.49
C SER A 358 -9.77 -29.10 12.64
N PRO A 359 -10.97 -28.57 12.37
CA PRO A 359 -11.94 -28.27 13.42
C PRO A 359 -12.23 -29.49 14.30
N GLY A 360 -12.07 -29.33 15.61
CA GLY A 360 -12.26 -30.36 16.64
C GLY A 360 -11.05 -31.27 16.87
N GLU A 361 -9.93 -31.06 16.19
CA GLU A 361 -8.73 -31.90 16.33
C GLU A 361 -8.19 -31.89 17.77
N THR A 362 -7.82 -33.07 18.27
CA THR A 362 -7.16 -33.22 19.59
C THR A 362 -5.67 -33.38 19.40
N LEU A 363 -4.91 -32.45 19.97
CA LEU A 363 -3.47 -32.31 19.81
C LEU A 363 -2.77 -32.57 21.16
N TYR A 364 -1.71 -33.37 21.11
CA TYR A 364 -0.93 -33.77 22.29
C TYR A 364 0.36 -32.96 22.42
N THR A 365 0.22 -31.63 22.37
CA THR A 365 1.33 -30.66 22.32
C THR A 365 0.88 -29.33 22.93
N GLU A 366 1.79 -28.55 23.47
CA GLU A 366 1.55 -27.17 23.95
C GLU A 366 1.76 -26.13 22.83
N THR A 367 2.21 -26.58 21.67
CA THR A 367 2.52 -25.73 20.51
C THR A 367 1.75 -26.20 19.27
N VAL A 368 0.99 -25.30 18.66
CA VAL A 368 0.13 -25.61 17.50
C VAL A 368 0.39 -24.61 16.38
N THR A 369 0.73 -25.14 15.20
CA THR A 369 0.89 -24.35 13.98
C THR A 369 -0.40 -24.38 13.17
N PHE A 370 -0.96 -23.21 12.94
CA PHE A 370 -2.06 -23.00 12.01
C PHE A 370 -1.51 -22.73 10.61
N SER A 371 -2.21 -23.23 9.60
CA SER A 371 -1.98 -22.94 8.18
C SER A 371 -3.32 -22.69 7.49
N TRP A 372 -3.38 -21.69 6.63
CA TRP A 372 -4.59 -21.33 5.91
C TRP A 372 -4.27 -20.80 4.52
N ARG A 373 -5.30 -20.68 3.70
CA ARG A 373 -5.25 -20.02 2.39
C ARG A 373 -6.36 -19.00 2.32
N GLY A 374 -6.06 -17.83 1.78
CA GLY A 374 -7.05 -16.81 1.47
C GLY A 374 -6.75 -16.14 0.15
N SER A 375 -7.80 -15.72 -0.55
CA SER A 375 -7.67 -15.01 -1.81
C SER A 375 -8.84 -14.06 -1.99
N ASP A 376 -8.59 -13.00 -2.76
CA ASP A 376 -9.64 -12.12 -3.26
C ASP A 376 -9.44 -11.84 -4.77
N GLU A 377 -10.52 -11.99 -5.53
CA GLU A 377 -10.51 -11.94 -6.99
C GLU A 377 -10.48 -10.53 -7.55
N SER A 378 -10.90 -9.51 -6.80
CA SER A 378 -11.06 -8.14 -7.29
C SER A 378 -9.87 -7.26 -6.90
N THR A 379 -9.41 -7.31 -5.67
CA THR A 379 -8.42 -6.42 -5.06
C THR A 379 -7.21 -7.12 -4.42
N ALA A 380 -7.33 -8.41 -4.09
CA ALA A 380 -6.35 -9.23 -3.35
C ALA A 380 -6.33 -9.00 -1.83
N ILE A 381 -5.70 -9.92 -1.10
CA ILE A 381 -5.58 -9.84 0.38
C ILE A 381 -4.60 -8.72 0.77
N ASP A 382 -5.05 -7.87 1.70
CA ASP A 382 -4.21 -6.88 2.38
C ASP A 382 -3.43 -7.54 3.53
N HIS A 383 -4.13 -8.15 4.48
CA HIS A 383 -3.53 -8.85 5.63
C HIS A 383 -4.48 -9.90 6.22
N PHE A 384 -3.95 -10.67 7.18
CA PHE A 384 -4.70 -11.58 8.04
C PHE A 384 -4.57 -11.14 9.50
N GLU A 385 -5.64 -11.31 10.27
CA GLU A 385 -5.63 -11.13 11.72
C GLU A 385 -6.00 -12.44 12.42
N LEU A 386 -5.41 -12.67 13.60
CA LEU A 386 -5.70 -13.84 14.42
C LEU A 386 -6.15 -13.41 15.81
N LYS A 387 -7.04 -14.22 16.41
CA LYS A 387 -7.44 -14.12 17.81
C LYS A 387 -7.52 -15.51 18.42
N LEU A 388 -6.79 -15.72 19.52
CA LEU A 388 -6.82 -16.96 20.31
C LEU A 388 -7.72 -16.75 21.53
N ASP A 389 -8.75 -17.57 21.66
CA ASP A 389 -9.78 -17.51 22.69
C ASP A 389 -10.35 -16.09 22.81
N ASP A 390 -10.38 -15.54 24.02
CA ASP A 390 -10.88 -14.20 24.31
C ASP A 390 -9.81 -13.10 24.22
N ARG A 391 -8.60 -13.41 23.71
CA ARG A 391 -7.51 -12.43 23.57
C ARG A 391 -7.83 -11.36 22.51
N GLU A 392 -6.96 -10.35 22.42
CA GLU A 392 -7.05 -9.32 21.38
C GLU A 392 -6.66 -9.86 20.01
N TRP A 393 -7.21 -9.24 18.97
CA TRP A 393 -6.79 -9.49 17.59
C TRP A 393 -5.37 -8.97 17.38
N PHE A 394 -4.58 -9.71 16.60
CA PHE A 394 -3.27 -9.25 16.14
C PHE A 394 -3.08 -9.55 14.66
N ASP A 395 -2.45 -8.60 13.97
CA ASP A 395 -2.15 -8.65 12.53
C ASP A 395 -0.89 -9.50 12.28
N VAL A 396 -0.99 -10.51 11.41
CA VAL A 396 0.14 -11.35 10.96
C VAL A 396 0.58 -11.03 9.53
N SER A 397 0.20 -9.86 9.03
CA SER A 397 0.46 -9.37 7.68
C SER A 397 -0.06 -10.37 6.65
N LYS A 398 0.74 -10.74 5.65
CA LYS A 398 0.36 -11.72 4.61
C LYS A 398 0.82 -13.14 4.93
N ASN A 399 1.27 -13.41 6.14
CA ASN A 399 1.65 -14.76 6.53
C ASN A 399 0.43 -15.68 6.45
N VAL A 400 0.65 -16.87 5.92
CA VAL A 400 -0.37 -17.92 5.76
C VAL A 400 -0.23 -19.03 6.79
N MET A 401 0.68 -18.85 7.75
CA MET A 401 0.93 -19.75 8.87
C MET A 401 1.27 -18.96 10.12
N TYR A 402 0.87 -19.47 11.28
CA TYR A 402 1.24 -18.91 12.58
C TYR A 402 1.28 -20.01 13.64
N THR A 403 2.24 -19.93 14.57
CA THR A 403 2.41 -20.91 15.64
C THR A 403 2.06 -20.30 17.00
N PHE A 404 1.06 -20.87 17.66
CA PHE A 404 0.76 -20.60 19.06
C PHE A 404 1.58 -21.52 19.95
N THR A 405 2.24 -20.98 20.97
CA THR A 405 2.98 -21.73 21.99
C THR A 405 2.31 -21.60 23.35
N ASP A 406 2.77 -22.40 24.32
CA ASP A 406 2.38 -22.32 25.73
C ASP A 406 0.85 -22.43 25.95
N LEU A 407 0.22 -23.31 25.16
CA LEU A 407 -1.21 -23.60 25.27
C LEU A 407 -1.47 -24.55 26.44
N ASN A 408 -2.44 -24.21 27.27
CA ASN A 408 -2.85 -25.03 28.39
C ASN A 408 -3.70 -26.23 27.92
N GLU A 409 -3.84 -27.24 28.77
CA GLU A 409 -4.81 -28.31 28.50
C GLU A 409 -6.25 -27.75 28.48
N GLY A 410 -7.02 -28.09 27.46
CA GLY A 410 -8.40 -27.60 27.34
C GLY A 410 -8.88 -27.44 25.90
N ILE A 411 -10.06 -26.84 25.78
CA ILE A 411 -10.63 -26.44 24.49
C ILE A 411 -10.15 -25.02 24.20
N HIS A 412 -9.59 -24.83 23.02
CA HIS A 412 -9.18 -23.53 22.51
C HIS A 412 -9.93 -23.21 21.22
N THR A 413 -10.11 -21.92 20.95
CA THR A 413 -10.70 -21.43 19.70
C THR A 413 -9.78 -20.39 19.08
N VAL A 414 -9.43 -20.57 17.80
CA VAL A 414 -8.74 -19.55 17.02
C VAL A 414 -9.71 -18.98 15.99
N LEU A 415 -9.83 -17.67 15.96
CA LEU A 415 -10.47 -16.91 14.90
C LEU A 415 -9.39 -16.41 13.95
N ILE A 416 -9.55 -16.68 12.65
CA ILE A 416 -8.69 -16.16 11.59
C ILE A 416 -9.55 -15.27 10.71
N LYS A 417 -9.11 -14.04 10.50
CA LYS A 417 -9.78 -13.06 9.64
C LYS A 417 -8.89 -12.75 8.44
N ALA A 418 -9.44 -12.79 7.24
CA ALA A 418 -8.81 -12.28 6.03
C ALA A 418 -9.43 -10.93 5.69
N VAL A 419 -8.60 -9.93 5.39
CA VAL A 419 -9.03 -8.59 5.01
C VAL A 419 -8.45 -8.24 3.64
N ASP A 420 -9.28 -7.75 2.73
CA ASP A 420 -8.86 -7.30 1.40
C ASP A 420 -8.38 -5.83 1.39
N ILE A 421 -7.93 -5.33 0.23
CA ILE A 421 -7.37 -3.96 0.13
C ILE A 421 -8.44 -2.87 0.27
N VAL A 422 -9.72 -3.17 0.00
CA VAL A 422 -10.82 -2.19 0.13
C VAL A 422 -11.56 -2.28 1.46
N GLY A 423 -11.18 -3.22 2.32
CA GLY A 423 -11.65 -3.38 3.68
C GLY A 423 -12.77 -4.40 3.87
N HIS A 424 -13.10 -5.23 2.87
CA HIS A 424 -13.98 -6.37 3.10
C HIS A 424 -13.25 -7.47 3.85
N SER A 425 -14.00 -8.30 4.58
CA SER A 425 -13.39 -9.30 5.44
C SER A 425 -14.26 -10.51 5.70
N VAL A 426 -13.63 -11.68 5.78
CA VAL A 426 -14.26 -12.92 6.25
C VAL A 426 -13.51 -13.43 7.48
N THR A 427 -14.25 -14.01 8.44
CA THR A 427 -13.67 -14.64 9.63
C THR A 427 -14.06 -16.11 9.69
N VAL A 428 -13.09 -16.98 9.93
CA VAL A 428 -13.28 -18.42 10.18
C VAL A 428 -12.92 -18.74 11.63
N SER A 429 -13.74 -19.56 12.28
CA SER A 429 -13.51 -20.05 13.64
C SER A 429 -13.11 -21.53 13.62
N VAL A 430 -12.02 -21.85 14.30
CA VAL A 430 -11.54 -23.22 14.45
C VAL A 430 -11.34 -23.52 15.93
N THR A 431 -12.12 -24.46 16.44
CA THR A 431 -11.95 -25.01 17.79
C THR A 431 -11.05 -26.23 17.74
N PHE A 432 -10.16 -26.39 18.71
CA PHE A 432 -9.28 -27.56 18.85
C PHE A 432 -9.05 -27.86 20.34
N ILE A 433 -8.53 -29.05 20.63
CA ILE A 433 -8.37 -29.54 22.00
C ILE A 433 -6.90 -29.82 22.26
N ILE A 434 -6.33 -29.23 23.30
CA ILE A 434 -5.02 -29.60 23.82
C ILE A 434 -5.19 -30.65 24.91
N ARG A 435 -4.39 -31.72 24.85
CA ARG A 435 -4.33 -32.78 25.86
C ARG A 435 -2.90 -33.12 26.22
N PHE A 436 -2.59 -33.14 27.52
CA PHE A 436 -1.29 -33.60 27.98
C PHE A 436 -1.35 -35.09 28.28
N ILE A 437 -0.30 -35.81 27.87
CA ILE A 437 -0.16 -37.21 28.25
C ILE A 437 0.25 -37.26 29.71
N ASP A 438 -0.58 -37.88 30.54
CA ASP A 438 -0.28 -38.17 31.93
C ASP A 438 0.82 -39.26 31.99
N LEU A 439 2.08 -38.82 31.88
CA LEU A 439 3.25 -39.68 31.93
C LEU A 439 3.40 -40.40 33.28
N PHE A 440 2.78 -39.89 34.33
CA PHE A 440 2.73 -40.58 35.63
C PHE A 440 1.87 -41.84 35.52
N LYS A 441 0.68 -41.76 34.92
CA LYS A 441 -0.13 -42.96 34.63
C LYS A 441 0.58 -43.93 33.69
N VAL A 442 1.23 -43.44 32.62
CA VAL A 442 1.97 -44.30 31.70
C VAL A 442 3.09 -45.06 32.43
N THR A 443 3.81 -44.36 33.31
CA THR A 443 4.90 -44.95 34.10
C THR A 443 4.39 -45.92 35.15
N VAL A 444 3.32 -45.58 35.87
CA VAL A 444 2.69 -46.46 36.88
C VAL A 444 2.14 -47.73 36.23
N TYR A 445 1.41 -47.61 35.11
CA TYR A 445 0.93 -48.78 34.37
C TYR A 445 2.08 -49.59 33.79
N GLY A 446 3.11 -48.93 33.23
CA GLY A 446 4.31 -49.61 32.75
C GLY A 446 5.02 -50.42 33.84
N ILE A 447 5.15 -49.86 35.05
CA ILE A 447 5.71 -50.56 36.22
C ILE A 447 4.79 -51.72 36.63
N LEU A 448 3.47 -51.49 36.74
CA LEU A 448 2.50 -52.53 37.10
C LEU A 448 2.52 -53.71 36.11
N PHE A 449 2.68 -53.44 34.81
CA PHE A 449 2.82 -54.47 33.79
C PHE A 449 4.20 -55.17 33.82
N ALA A 450 5.28 -54.48 34.21
CA ALA A 450 6.61 -55.07 34.31
C ALA A 450 6.78 -56.03 35.51
N ILE A 451 6.10 -55.76 36.64
CA ILE A 451 6.18 -56.57 37.87
C ILE A 451 5.93 -58.07 37.64
N PRO A 452 4.84 -58.53 36.99
CA PRO A 452 4.59 -59.96 36.78
C PRO A 452 5.63 -60.62 35.86
N PHE A 453 6.17 -59.92 34.87
CA PHE A 453 7.26 -60.43 34.01
C PHE A 453 8.57 -60.60 34.78
N ILE A 454 8.91 -59.63 35.63
CA ILE A 454 10.08 -59.71 36.52
C ILE A 454 9.91 -60.86 37.53
N ALA A 455 8.71 -61.06 38.09
CA ALA A 455 8.40 -62.19 38.97
C ALA A 455 8.53 -63.56 38.26
N LEU A 456 8.09 -63.67 36.99
CA LEU A 456 8.22 -64.88 36.17
C LEU A 456 9.68 -65.20 35.83
N LEU A 457 10.47 -64.20 35.45
CA LEU A 457 11.90 -64.32 35.16
C LEU A 457 12.68 -64.73 36.40
N THR A 458 12.45 -64.07 37.54
CA THR A 458 13.11 -64.40 38.80
C THR A 458 12.72 -65.80 39.29
N GLY A 459 11.45 -66.19 39.19
CA GLY A 459 10.99 -67.54 39.50
C GLY A 459 11.65 -68.60 38.60
N SER A 460 11.79 -68.31 37.31
CA SER A 460 12.45 -69.20 36.34
C SER A 460 13.95 -69.36 36.60
N VAL A 461 14.64 -68.27 36.92
CA VAL A 461 16.06 -68.27 37.30
C VAL A 461 16.27 -69.01 38.63
N PHE A 462 15.41 -68.77 39.62
CA PHE A 462 15.45 -69.48 40.91
C PHE A 462 15.25 -71.00 40.73
N PHE A 463 14.26 -71.40 39.93
CA PHE A 463 14.02 -72.80 39.59
C PHE A 463 15.22 -73.44 38.89
N TYR A 464 15.83 -72.72 37.94
CA TYR A 464 17.02 -73.17 37.22
C TYR A 464 18.24 -73.33 38.15
N LEU A 465 18.47 -72.38 39.07
CA LEU A 465 19.57 -72.43 40.05
C LEU A 465 19.37 -73.56 41.07
N LYS A 466 18.14 -73.78 41.56
CA LYS A 466 17.79 -74.91 42.43
C LYS A 466 18.06 -76.26 41.74
N LYS A 467 17.72 -76.38 40.44
CA LYS A 467 17.99 -77.60 39.66
C LYS A 467 19.49 -77.87 39.47
N LYS A 468 20.34 -76.84 39.47
CA LYS A 468 21.80 -76.96 39.33
C LYS A 468 22.56 -77.14 40.64
N GLY A 469 21.88 -77.23 41.79
CA GLY A 469 22.52 -77.44 43.09
C GLY A 469 23.36 -76.26 43.59
N ALA A 470 23.08 -75.05 43.08
CA ALA A 470 23.72 -73.81 43.53
C ALA A 470 23.02 -73.18 44.76
N PHE A 471 21.98 -73.83 45.27
CA PHE A 471 21.22 -73.51 46.47
C PHE A 471 20.75 -74.78 47.16
#